data_AF-T1I2L5-F1
#
_entry.id   AF-T1I2L5-F1
#
_cell.length_a   1.000
_cell.length_b   1.000
_cell.length_c   1.000
_cell.angle_alpha   90.00
_cell.angle_beta   90.00
_cell.angle_gamma   90.00
#
_symmetry.space_group_name_H-M   'P 1'
#
loop_
_entity.id
_entity.type
_entity.pdbx_description
1 polymer ?
#
loop_
_entity_poly.entity_id
_entity_poly.type
_entity_poly.pdbx_seq_one_letter_code
_entity_poly.pdbx_strand_id
1 'polypeptide(L)'
;MEELTVEWCESPDNELLDISDKSASDNVLKRFIQVYESFPELWNTASPSYHNKYKRNLALANLLIIYKEIKPDAKVADVRKKINTLRSNCRREINKVKASMQSSGSLENVYKPTSWVFYALKFLHNTECPVTFIEEEESEGRFRTFVE
;
A
#
# COMPACT_ATOMS: atom_id res chain seq x y z
N MET A 1 -5.84 15.66 32.93
CA MET A 1 -6.03 14.59 31.92
C MET A 1 -5.79 15.26 30.59
N GLU A 2 -4.55 15.19 30.10
CA GLU A 2 -4.14 15.80 28.85
C GLU A 2 -4.74 15.01 27.69
N GLU A 3 -5.62 15.67 26.95
CA GLU A 3 -6.07 15.18 25.64
C GLU A 3 -4.94 15.44 24.64
N LEU A 4 -4.24 14.36 24.29
CA LEU A 4 -3.36 14.30 23.12
C LEU A 4 -4.24 14.45 21.88
N THR A 5 -4.50 15.68 21.47
CA THR A 5 -4.94 15.98 20.11
C THR A 5 -3.82 15.53 19.19
N VAL A 6 -4.00 14.33 18.63
CA VAL A 6 -3.16 13.76 17.58
C VAL A 6 -3.11 14.80 16.48
N GLU A 7 -2.00 15.52 16.41
CA GLU A 7 -1.74 16.53 15.40
C GLU A 7 -1.73 15.79 14.06
N TRP A 8 -2.87 15.85 13.37
CA TRP A 8 -3.07 15.27 12.06
C TRP A 8 -2.09 15.98 11.14
N CYS A 9 -0.97 15.31 10.88
CA CYS A 9 -0.04 15.67 9.84
C CYS A 9 -0.75 15.44 8.50
N GLU A 10 -1.60 16.40 8.11
CA GLU A 10 -1.95 16.63 6.72
C GLU A 10 -0.63 16.95 6.02
N SER A 11 0.04 15.90 5.54
CA SER A 11 1.21 16.06 4.68
C SER A 11 0.74 16.85 3.45
N PRO A 12 1.23 18.09 3.23
CA PRO A 12 0.88 18.91 2.08
C PRO A 12 1.38 18.31 0.76
N ASP A 13 2.21 17.26 0.85
CA ASP A 13 2.82 16.55 -0.26
C ASP A 13 1.84 15.58 -0.97
N ASN A 14 0.55 15.91 -1.02
CA ASN A 14 -0.29 15.51 -2.15
C ASN A 14 -0.07 16.49 -3.31
N GLU A 15 1.20 16.80 -3.55
CA GLU A 15 1.69 17.59 -4.67
C GLU A 15 1.44 16.75 -5.93
N LEU A 16 0.27 17.02 -6.51
CA LEU A 16 -0.06 16.93 -7.92
C LEU A 16 1.06 16.34 -8.78
N LEU A 17 0.96 15.03 -9.02
CA LEU A 17 1.61 14.45 -10.19
C LEU A 17 1.02 15.16 -11.42
N ASP A 18 1.89 15.88 -12.12
CA ASP A 18 1.60 16.62 -13.34
C ASP A 18 0.79 15.76 -14.32
N ILE A 19 -0.37 16.28 -14.70
CA ILE A 19 -1.48 15.53 -15.32
C ILE A 19 -1.21 15.24 -16.82
N SER A 20 -0.04 15.64 -17.35
CA SER A 20 0.27 15.51 -18.77
C SER A 20 0.50 14.07 -19.27
N ASP A 21 0.83 13.11 -18.39
CA ASP A 21 0.99 11.69 -18.80
C ASP A 21 0.73 10.71 -17.64
N LYS A 22 -0.54 10.61 -17.24
CA LYS A 22 -1.01 9.72 -16.17
C LYS A 22 -0.67 8.24 -16.44
N SER A 23 -0.66 7.83 -17.72
CA SER A 23 -0.43 6.43 -18.13
C SER A 23 1.03 6.00 -17.97
N ALA A 24 1.98 6.82 -18.42
CA ALA A 24 3.41 6.52 -18.21
C ALA A 24 3.76 6.50 -16.72
N SER A 25 3.23 7.47 -15.96
CA SER A 25 3.44 7.56 -14.52
C SER A 25 2.90 6.34 -13.76
N ASP A 26 1.73 5.81 -14.16
CA ASP A 26 1.13 4.63 -13.54
C ASP A 26 1.96 3.36 -13.82
N ASN A 27 2.51 3.19 -15.02
CA ASN A 27 3.39 2.07 -15.35
C ASN A 27 4.70 2.10 -14.54
N VAL A 28 5.32 3.27 -14.42
CA VAL A 28 6.53 3.43 -13.60
C VAL A 28 6.20 3.19 -12.13
N LEU A 29 5.05 3.69 -11.63
CA LEU A 29 4.61 3.45 -10.26
C LEU A 29 4.36 1.97 -10.00
N LYS A 30 3.78 1.24 -10.97
CA LYS A 30 3.57 -0.21 -10.87
C LYS A 30 4.91 -0.93 -10.74
N ARG A 31 5.89 -0.60 -11.59
CA ARG A 31 7.25 -1.16 -11.50
C ARG A 31 7.93 -0.80 -10.16
N PHE A 32 7.75 0.44 -9.70
CA PHE A 32 8.25 0.89 -8.40
C PHE A 32 7.70 0.03 -7.27
N ILE A 33 6.39 -0.24 -7.25
CA ILE A 33 5.76 -1.07 -6.22
C ILE A 33 6.24 -2.52 -6.29
N GLN A 34 6.37 -3.09 -7.50
CA GLN A 34 6.89 -4.46 -7.68
C GLN A 34 8.32 -4.62 -7.15
N VAL A 35 9.19 -3.64 -7.42
CA VAL A 35 10.57 -3.65 -6.92
C VAL A 35 10.61 -3.34 -5.42
N TYR A 36 9.68 -2.53 -4.92
CA TYR A 36 9.58 -2.28 -3.48
C TYR A 36 9.16 -3.55 -2.72
N GLU A 37 8.21 -4.33 -3.26
CA GLU A 37 7.78 -5.62 -2.72
C GLU A 37 8.93 -6.63 -2.63
N SER A 38 9.82 -6.67 -3.64
CA SER A 38 10.94 -7.61 -3.66
C SER A 38 12.06 -7.31 -2.66
N PHE A 39 12.05 -6.15 -2.00
CA PHE A 39 13.05 -5.75 -1.00
C PHE A 39 12.48 -5.80 0.44
N PRO A 40 12.45 -6.97 1.10
CA PRO A 40 11.95 -7.10 2.47
C PRO A 40 12.72 -6.24 3.48
N GLU A 41 13.96 -5.86 3.20
CA GLU A 41 14.73 -4.89 4.01
C GLU A 41 14.08 -3.50 4.12
N LEU A 42 13.14 -3.16 3.23
CA LEU A 42 12.45 -1.87 3.26
C LEU A 42 11.14 -1.90 4.05
N TRP A 43 10.48 -3.06 4.16
CA TRP A 43 9.10 -3.14 4.65
C TRP A 43 8.81 -4.27 5.63
N ASN A 44 9.65 -5.30 5.69
CA ASN A 44 9.45 -6.46 6.54
C ASN A 44 10.28 -6.35 7.83
N THR A 45 9.67 -5.87 8.92
CA THR A 45 10.31 -5.73 10.23
C THR A 45 10.77 -7.06 10.84
N ALA A 46 10.15 -8.18 10.46
CA ALA A 46 10.54 -9.51 10.91
C ALA A 46 11.77 -10.06 10.16
N SER A 47 12.16 -9.44 9.02
CA SER A 47 13.35 -9.85 8.29
C SER A 47 14.62 -9.38 9.03
N PRO A 48 15.63 -10.26 9.24
CA PRO A 48 16.93 -9.86 9.77
C PRO A 48 17.60 -8.75 8.94
N SER A 49 17.27 -8.67 7.65
CA SER A 49 17.83 -7.66 6.74
C SER A 49 17.22 -6.27 6.93
N TYR A 50 16.09 -6.12 7.65
CA TYR A 50 15.46 -4.83 7.93
C TYR A 50 16.36 -3.86 8.70
N HIS A 51 17.12 -4.40 9.65
CA HIS A 51 18.05 -3.62 10.47
C HIS A 51 19.40 -3.38 9.78
N ASN A 52 19.63 -3.99 8.61
CA ASN A 52 20.86 -3.83 7.86
C ASN A 52 20.82 -2.52 7.03
N LYS A 53 21.44 -1.46 7.57
CA LYS A 53 21.51 -0.15 6.93
C LYS A 53 22.11 -0.19 5.51
N TYR A 54 23.09 -1.05 5.27
CA TYR A 54 23.73 -1.17 3.95
C TYR A 54 22.74 -1.72 2.92
N LYS A 55 22.08 -2.86 3.21
CA LYS A 55 21.06 -3.45 2.34
C LYS A 55 19.91 -2.47 2.09
N ARG A 56 19.44 -1.80 3.15
CA ARG A 56 18.35 -0.81 3.04
C ARG A 56 18.71 0.35 2.12
N ASN A 57 19.93 0.88 2.21
CA ASN A 57 20.37 1.95 1.31
C ASN A 57 20.53 1.46 -0.13
N LEU A 58 20.99 0.23 -0.34
CA LEU A 58 21.09 -0.37 -1.67
C LEU A 58 19.71 -0.55 -2.31
N ALA A 59 18.73 -1.07 -1.56
CA ALA A 59 17.36 -1.21 -2.01
C ALA A 59 16.72 0.16 -2.35
N LEU A 60 16.96 1.18 -1.53
CA LEU A 60 16.51 2.55 -1.83
C LEU A 60 17.17 3.13 -3.09
N ALA A 61 18.44 2.82 -3.34
CA ALA A 61 19.13 3.24 -4.55
C ALA A 61 18.54 2.56 -5.81
N ASN A 62 18.16 1.28 -5.71
CA ASN A 62 17.46 0.58 -6.80
C ASN A 62 16.10 1.22 -7.11
N LEU A 63 15.32 1.55 -6.07
CA LEU A 63 14.05 2.27 -6.24
C LEU A 63 14.23 3.68 -6.83
N LEU A 64 15.34 4.35 -6.51
CA LEU A 64 15.65 5.67 -7.06
C LEU A 64 15.82 5.64 -8.58
N ILE A 65 16.44 4.58 -9.13
CA ILE A 65 16.62 4.44 -10.58
C ILE A 65 15.27 4.49 -11.30
N ILE A 66 14.28 3.77 -10.77
CA ILE A 66 12.91 3.73 -11.33
C ILE A 66 12.20 5.06 -11.10
N TYR A 67 12.32 5.63 -9.90
CA TYR A 67 11.64 6.88 -9.57
C TYR A 67 12.14 8.08 -10.39
N LYS A 68 13.39 8.03 -10.85
CA LYS A 68 13.97 9.02 -11.77
C LYS A 68 13.32 9.05 -13.15
N GLU A 69 12.63 7.98 -13.56
CA GLU A 69 11.85 7.98 -14.80
C GLU A 69 10.65 8.94 -14.71
N ILE A 70 10.11 9.20 -13.50
CA ILE A 70 9.06 10.19 -13.25
C ILE A 70 9.67 11.55 -12.88
N LYS A 71 10.71 11.55 -12.03
CA LYS A 71 11.34 12.77 -11.51
C LYS A 71 12.87 12.67 -11.64
N PRO A 72 13.46 13.15 -12.75
CA PRO A 72 14.90 12.98 -13.04
C PRO A 72 15.84 13.49 -11.94
N ASP A 73 15.46 14.59 -11.27
CA ASP A 73 16.22 15.22 -10.19
C ASP A 73 15.98 14.60 -8.81
N ALA A 74 15.23 13.49 -8.74
CA ALA A 74 14.93 12.84 -7.48
C ALA A 74 16.19 12.35 -6.77
N LYS A 75 16.12 12.39 -5.44
CA LYS A 75 17.12 11.86 -4.51
C LYS A 75 16.52 10.73 -3.69
N VAL A 76 17.39 10.01 -2.98
CA VAL A 76 16.98 8.95 -2.05
C VAL A 76 15.96 9.45 -1.01
N ALA A 77 16.04 10.73 -0.62
CA ALA A 77 15.07 11.35 0.26
C ALA A 77 13.65 11.36 -0.34
N ASP A 78 13.51 11.66 -1.62
CA ASP A 78 12.22 11.69 -2.32
C ASP A 78 11.62 10.29 -2.44
N VAL A 79 12.46 9.26 -2.65
CA VAL A 79 12.03 7.86 -2.64
C VAL A 79 11.48 7.48 -1.27
N ARG A 80 12.16 7.86 -0.18
CA ARG A 80 11.66 7.61 1.19
C ARG A 80 10.34 8.32 1.43
N LYS A 81 10.21 9.58 0.99
CA LYS A 81 8.95 10.32 1.05
C LYS A 81 7.85 9.58 0.29
N LYS A 82 8.12 9.13 -0.94
CA LYS A 82 7.16 8.39 -1.76
C LYS A 82 6.70 7.09 -1.09
N ILE A 83 7.63 6.33 -0.51
CA ILE A 83 7.29 5.12 0.27
C ILE A 83 6.39 5.50 1.45
N ASN A 84 6.73 6.54 2.21
CA ASN A 84 5.92 6.98 3.33
C ASN A 84 4.51 7.40 2.90
N THR A 85 4.37 8.14 1.80
CA THR A 85 3.07 8.50 1.22
C THR A 85 2.26 7.27 0.84
N LEU A 86 2.88 6.26 0.20
CA LEU A 86 2.21 5.00 -0.13
C LEU A 86 1.69 4.27 1.12
N ARG A 87 2.50 4.20 2.18
CA ARG A 87 2.12 3.59 3.46
C ARG A 87 0.98 4.35 4.14
N SER A 88 1.06 5.68 4.18
CA SER A 88 0.01 6.53 4.75
C SER A 88 -1.32 6.39 4.01
N ASN A 89 -1.28 6.35 2.67
CA ASN A 89 -2.47 6.12 1.85
C ASN A 89 -3.08 4.74 2.11
N CYS A 90 -2.25 3.69 2.16
CA CYS A 90 -2.71 2.33 2.49
C CYS A 90 -3.39 2.29 3.87
N ARG A 91 -2.77 2.90 4.89
CA ARG A 91 -3.35 2.98 6.25
C ARG A 91 -4.69 3.72 6.27
N ARG A 92 -4.81 4.81 5.50
CA ARG A 92 -6.06 5.56 5.38
C ARG A 92 -7.17 4.70 4.76
N GLU A 93 -6.88 3.98 3.68
CA GLU A 93 -7.84 3.08 3.06
C GLU A 93 -8.30 1.98 4.03
N ILE A 94 -7.38 1.39 4.79
CA ILE A 94 -7.72 0.41 5.83
C ILE A 94 -8.61 1.01 6.91
N ASN A 95 -8.32 2.23 7.37
CA ASN A 95 -9.15 2.87 8.38
C ASN A 95 -10.57 3.10 7.88
N LYS A 96 -10.78 3.37 6.58
CA LYS A 96 -12.13 3.44 5.98
C LYS A 96 -12.84 2.09 6.01
N VAL A 97 -12.13 1.01 5.65
CA VAL A 97 -12.67 -0.36 5.72
C VAL A 97 -13.07 -0.69 7.16
N LYS A 98 -12.18 -0.45 8.13
CA LYS A 98 -12.45 -0.70 9.56
C LYS A 98 -13.61 0.14 10.10
N ALA A 99 -13.66 1.43 9.78
CA ALA A 99 -14.74 2.31 10.20
C ALA A 99 -16.09 1.86 9.63
N SER A 100 -16.11 1.40 8.37
CA SER A 100 -17.31 0.85 7.74
C SER A 100 -17.75 -0.46 8.38
N MET A 101 -16.82 -1.36 8.74
CA MET A 101 -17.16 -2.59 9.49
C MET A 101 -17.73 -2.31 10.89
N GLN A 102 -17.26 -1.26 11.56
CA GLN A 102 -17.74 -0.90 12.90
C GLN A 102 -19.12 -0.23 12.87
N SER A 103 -19.43 0.54 11.80
CA SER A 103 -20.71 1.24 11.67
C SER A 103 -21.80 0.39 11.00
N SER A 104 -21.42 -0.56 10.14
CA SER A 104 -22.36 -1.48 9.52
C SER A 104 -22.50 -2.76 10.35
N GLY A 105 -23.66 -2.98 10.95
CA GLY A 105 -23.99 -4.25 11.62
C GLY A 105 -24.16 -5.44 10.65
N SER A 106 -23.83 -5.28 9.37
CA SER A 106 -23.94 -6.29 8.32
C SER A 106 -22.73 -6.25 7.39
N LEU A 107 -22.15 -7.42 7.11
CA LEU A 107 -20.97 -7.61 6.25
C LEU A 107 -21.19 -7.19 4.80
N GLU A 108 -22.45 -7.02 4.37
CA GLU A 108 -22.82 -6.72 2.99
C GLU A 108 -22.59 -5.25 2.60
N ASN A 109 -22.47 -4.34 3.60
CA ASN A 109 -22.29 -2.90 3.37
C ASN A 109 -20.90 -2.39 3.77
N VAL A 110 -19.89 -3.27 3.74
CA VAL A 110 -18.51 -2.91 4.06
C VAL A 110 -17.87 -2.17 2.88
N TYR A 111 -17.21 -1.05 3.16
CA TYR A 111 -16.45 -0.27 2.20
C TYR A 111 -15.39 -1.13 1.50
N LYS A 112 -15.46 -1.21 0.16
CA LYS A 112 -14.48 -1.89 -0.70
C LYS A 112 -13.57 -0.84 -1.37
N PRO A 113 -12.25 -0.83 -1.09
CA PRO A 113 -11.33 0.11 -1.74
C PRO A 113 -11.28 -0.12 -3.26
N THR A 114 -11.19 0.95 -4.05
CA THR A 114 -11.14 0.87 -5.53
C THR A 114 -9.75 1.14 -6.12
N SER A 115 -8.81 1.56 -5.28
CA SER A 115 -7.46 1.93 -5.71
C SER A 115 -6.62 0.70 -6.03
N TRP A 116 -6.12 0.57 -7.26
CA TRP A 116 -5.18 -0.51 -7.63
C TRP A 116 -3.90 -0.50 -6.79
N VAL A 117 -3.43 0.69 -6.40
CA VAL A 117 -2.23 0.88 -5.56
C VAL A 117 -2.45 0.22 -4.20
N PHE A 118 -3.67 0.31 -3.66
CA PHE A 118 -4.01 -0.31 -2.40
C PHE A 118 -3.85 -1.83 -2.47
N TYR A 119 -4.40 -2.47 -3.50
CA TYR A 119 -4.26 -3.92 -3.72
C TYR A 119 -2.81 -4.33 -4.01
N ALA A 120 -2.04 -3.49 -4.72
CA ALA A 120 -0.63 -3.73 -4.99
C ALA A 120 0.25 -3.63 -3.71
N LEU A 121 -0.19 -2.89 -2.69
CA LEU A 121 0.50 -2.77 -1.40
C LEU A 121 0.07 -3.83 -0.37
N LYS A 122 -0.65 -4.87 -0.80
CA LYS A 122 -1.16 -5.92 0.10
C LYS A 122 -0.06 -6.63 0.91
N PHE A 123 1.15 -6.71 0.36
CA PHE A 123 2.30 -7.32 1.05
C PHE A 123 2.69 -6.58 2.35
N LEU A 124 2.28 -5.32 2.51
CA LEU A 124 2.49 -4.56 3.76
C LEU A 124 1.55 -4.98 4.90
N HIS A 125 0.49 -5.75 4.62
CA HIS A 125 -0.56 -6.08 5.59
C HIS A 125 -0.03 -6.92 6.76
N ASN A 126 0.94 -7.80 6.53
CA ASN A 126 1.50 -8.67 7.57
C ASN A 126 2.37 -7.93 8.60
N THR A 127 2.91 -6.74 8.27
CA THR A 127 3.80 -6.00 9.17
C THR A 127 3.24 -4.70 9.69
N GLU A 128 2.28 -4.08 9.00
CA GLU A 128 1.74 -2.78 9.42
C GLU A 128 0.22 -2.66 9.42
N CYS A 129 -0.52 -3.64 8.89
CA CYS A 129 -1.89 -3.40 8.43
C CYS A 129 -2.77 -4.67 8.40
N PRO A 130 -3.19 -5.21 9.56
CA PRO A 130 -4.06 -6.40 9.59
C PRO A 130 -5.49 -6.02 9.16
N VAL A 131 -5.90 -6.49 7.99
CA VAL A 131 -7.29 -6.60 7.55
C VAL A 131 -7.42 -7.95 6.85
N THR A 132 -8.31 -8.80 7.35
CA THR A 132 -8.75 -10.02 6.67
C THR A 132 -9.67 -9.59 5.53
N PHE A 133 -9.19 -9.67 4.29
CA PHE A 133 -10.13 -9.68 3.17
C PHE A 133 -10.91 -10.97 3.30
N ILE A 134 -12.23 -10.86 3.47
CA ILE A 134 -13.11 -11.99 3.23
C ILE A 134 -13.06 -12.14 1.71
N GLU A 135 -12.24 -13.07 1.25
CA GLU A 135 -12.35 -13.56 -0.12
C GLU A 135 -13.76 -14.15 -0.21
N GLU A 136 -14.64 -13.49 -0.96
CA GLU A 136 -15.87 -14.11 -1.43
C GLU A 136 -15.40 -15.29 -2.29
N GLU A 137 -15.35 -16.49 -1.70
CA GLU A 137 -15.31 -17.72 -2.48
C GLU A 137 -16.53 -17.68 -3.38
N GLU A 138 -16.26 -17.46 -4.66
CA GLU A 138 -17.19 -17.66 -5.74
C GLU A 138 -17.63 -19.13 -5.66
N SER A 139 -18.78 -19.37 -5.03
CA SER A 139 -19.39 -20.69 -4.97
C SER A 139 -19.88 -21.03 -6.38
N GLU A 140 -18.96 -21.46 -7.24
CA GLU A 140 -19.29 -22.08 -8.52
C GLU A 140 -20.10 -23.35 -8.24
N GLY A 141 -21.29 -23.37 -8.84
CA GLY A 141 -22.33 -24.34 -8.56
C GLY A 141 -21.88 -25.80 -8.76
N ARG A 142 -22.06 -26.60 -7.71
CA ARG A 142 -22.17 -28.05 -7.87
C ARG A 142 -23.62 -28.43 -8.14
N PHE A 143 -23.99 -28.39 -9.42
CA PHE A 143 -25.16 -29.10 -9.91
C PHE A 143 -25.09 -30.60 -9.54
N ARG A 144 -26.12 -31.04 -8.80
CA ARG A 144 -26.82 -32.33 -8.87
C ARG A 144 -26.01 -33.58 -9.30
N THR A 145 -25.93 -34.58 -8.43
CA THR A 145 -26.45 -35.91 -8.78
C THR A 145 -27.06 -36.58 -7.56
N PHE A 146 -28.32 -36.96 -7.75
CA PHE A 146 -29.15 -37.80 -6.91
C PHE A 146 -28.70 -39.24 -7.16
N VAL A 147 -28.42 -40.03 -6.12
CA VAL A 147 -28.54 -41.49 -6.19
C VAL A 147 -29.13 -41.94 -4.87
N GLU A 148 -30.36 -42.45 -4.96
CA GLU A 148 -31.10 -43.14 -3.91
C GLU A 148 -30.82 -44.64 -4.01
#